data_AF-A0A353E4X1-F1
#
_entry.id   AF-A0A353E4X1-F1
#
_cell.length_a   1.000
_cell.length_b   1.000
_cell.length_c   1.000
_cell.angle_alpha   90.00
_cell.angle_beta   90.00
_cell.angle_gamma   90.00
#
_symmetry.space_group_name_H-M   'P 1'
#
loop_
_entity.id
_entity.type
_entity.pdbx_description
1 polymer ?
#
loop_
_entity_poly.entity_id
_entity_poly.type
_entity_poly.pdbx_seq_one_letter_code
_entity_poly.pdbx_strand_id
1 'polypeptide(L)'
;MKKILLWLVMALLLVSCSEKTPQELFDSSKSGVVLIINKFYYRMKLPNGNFVYFTGIDDDGSLKDMCTEYKDIKDKCQILSGTGFFIDEQGSLLTNRHVAQPEIDKEAVKNGFNQMISSLRAYYAEQMSEMSQYYQVLENQKGDCYAYDEDGESYEDTEKLQEIESQQSELEEQFDKVKAVKEALMENVSMDELQITPVCEIGIAYNGTHVSSYSEVLQRNPCAVVKVSGKENVDLALIQLKDRVTPNDCHVFKTDGSANLSMAEELKEKFSSHDDKTLQIDQELYMIGYNAGPTLANTQQGIQVQMTSGKVTQLPDGERVLYSIPTVQGSSGSPVIDAKGRLVAVNFAKLIGSDNFNFGIPLARVEEFLK
;
A
#
# COMPACT_ATOMS: atom_id res chain seq x y z
N MET A 1 54.36 5.13 41.94
CA MET A 1 54.45 5.25 40.47
C MET A 1 53.94 4.01 39.72
N LYS A 2 54.42 2.78 40.01
CA LYS A 2 53.94 1.55 39.32
C LYS A 2 52.43 1.28 39.45
N LYS A 3 51.81 1.55 40.60
CA LYS A 3 50.36 1.39 40.80
C LYS A 3 49.53 2.42 40.00
N ILE A 4 50.00 3.67 39.89
CA ILE A 4 49.33 4.71 39.11
C ILE A 4 49.44 4.40 37.61
N LEU A 5 50.62 3.92 37.16
CA LEU A 5 50.82 3.48 35.78
C LEU A 5 49.92 2.27 35.43
N LEU A 6 49.74 1.33 36.36
CA LEU A 6 48.85 0.18 36.17
C LEU A 6 47.39 0.60 36.06
N TRP A 7 46.95 1.58 36.88
CA TRP A 7 45.61 2.17 36.80
C TRP A 7 45.40 2.98 35.52
N LEU A 8 46.42 3.71 35.05
CA LEU A 8 46.38 4.44 33.78
C LEU A 8 46.34 3.49 32.57
N VAL A 9 47.07 2.38 32.61
CA VAL A 9 47.03 1.35 31.56
C VAL A 9 45.70 0.58 31.59
N MET A 10 45.13 0.30 32.77
CA MET A 10 43.77 -0.28 32.89
C MET A 10 42.69 0.70 32.41
N ALA A 11 42.85 1.99 32.69
CA ALA A 11 41.96 3.04 32.18
C ALA A 11 42.09 3.21 30.66
N LEU A 12 43.30 3.14 30.10
CA LEU A 12 43.55 3.19 28.65
C LEU A 12 43.01 1.95 27.92
N LEU A 13 43.02 0.76 28.55
CA LEU A 13 42.38 -0.45 28.02
C LEU A 13 40.84 -0.35 28.00
N LEU A 14 40.25 0.51 28.83
CA LEU A 14 38.80 0.80 28.82
C LEU A 14 38.40 1.86 27.78
N VAL A 15 39.38 2.54 27.16
CA VAL A 15 39.20 3.59 26.13
C VAL A 15 39.30 3.02 24.70
N SER A 16 39.33 1.69 24.54
CA SER A 16 39.03 1.11 23.23
C SER A 16 37.53 1.34 22.96
N CYS A 17 37.23 2.29 22.06
CA CYS A 17 35.92 2.42 21.42
C CYS A 17 35.62 1.08 20.73
N SER A 18 34.94 0.17 21.41
CA SER A 18 34.46 -1.05 20.78
C SER A 18 33.18 -0.71 20.03
N GLU A 19 33.34 -0.11 18.84
CA GLU A 19 32.28 -0.19 17.84
C GLU A 19 31.90 -1.65 17.66
N LYS A 20 30.59 -1.94 17.62
CA LYS A 20 30.13 -3.31 17.45
C LYS A 20 30.53 -3.77 16.04
N THR A 21 30.97 -5.00 15.92
CA THR A 21 31.21 -5.58 14.61
C THR A 21 29.88 -5.69 13.84
N PRO A 22 29.90 -5.67 12.49
CA PRO A 22 28.69 -5.87 11.71
C PRO A 22 27.94 -7.14 12.09
N GLN A 23 28.66 -8.23 12.40
CA GLN A 23 28.05 -9.48 12.83
C GLN A 23 27.32 -9.35 14.18
N GLU A 24 27.92 -8.67 15.16
CA GLU A 24 27.28 -8.42 16.46
C GLU A 24 26.06 -7.51 16.33
N LEU A 25 26.11 -6.49 15.47
CA LEU A 25 24.97 -5.64 15.15
C LEU A 25 23.83 -6.45 14.52
N PHE A 26 24.16 -7.29 13.54
CA PHE A 26 23.18 -8.16 12.90
C PHE A 26 22.54 -9.12 13.91
N ASP A 27 23.35 -9.86 14.68
CA ASP A 27 22.85 -10.86 15.63
C ASP A 27 22.02 -10.25 16.75
N SER A 28 22.37 -9.04 17.21
CA SER A 28 21.63 -8.35 18.27
C SER A 28 20.36 -7.65 17.82
N SER A 29 20.20 -7.35 16.52
CA SER A 29 19.07 -6.56 15.99
C SER A 29 18.12 -7.35 15.10
N LYS A 30 18.56 -8.44 14.47
CA LYS A 30 17.79 -9.18 13.46
C LYS A 30 16.46 -9.75 13.97
N SER A 31 16.34 -10.07 15.26
CA SER A 31 15.10 -10.59 15.85
C SER A 31 13.99 -9.53 15.88
N GLY A 32 14.36 -8.25 15.92
CA GLY A 32 13.46 -7.10 15.94
C GLY A 32 12.90 -6.69 14.58
N VAL A 33 13.37 -7.31 13.50
CA VAL A 33 13.03 -6.92 12.12
C VAL A 33 12.20 -8.01 11.47
N VAL A 34 11.06 -7.62 10.89
CA VAL A 34 10.06 -8.55 10.35
C VAL A 34 9.70 -8.22 8.90
N LEU A 35 9.33 -9.26 8.15
CA LEU A 35 8.73 -9.12 6.83
C LEU A 35 7.26 -8.76 7.03
N ILE A 36 6.82 -7.67 6.43
CA ILE A 36 5.41 -7.28 6.36
C ILE A 36 4.83 -7.80 5.05
N ILE A 37 3.68 -8.46 5.17
CA ILE A 37 2.81 -8.78 4.04
C ILE A 37 1.52 -7.97 4.20
N ASN A 38 1.16 -7.25 3.15
CA ASN A 38 -0.10 -6.51 3.07
C ASN A 38 -0.90 -7.03 1.87
N LYS A 39 -2.02 -7.68 2.14
CA LYS A 39 -3.01 -8.03 1.13
C LYS A 39 -4.04 -6.91 1.06
N PHE A 40 -4.24 -6.33 -0.11
CA PHE A 40 -5.09 -5.16 -0.24
C PHE A 40 -5.89 -5.11 -1.53
N TYR A 41 -6.96 -4.32 -1.46
CA TYR A 41 -7.77 -3.87 -2.59
C TYR A 41 -8.30 -2.47 -2.26
N TYR A 42 -8.93 -1.80 -3.21
CA TYR A 42 -9.54 -0.50 -3.00
C TYR A 42 -11.06 -0.62 -3.01
N ARG A 43 -11.71 0.15 -2.15
CA ARG A 43 -13.15 0.38 -2.20
C ARG A 43 -13.43 1.86 -2.43
N MET A 44 -14.38 2.15 -3.30
CA MET A 44 -14.90 3.47 -3.56
C MET A 44 -16.37 3.51 -3.13
N LYS A 45 -16.69 4.39 -2.18
CA LYS A 45 -18.07 4.63 -1.76
C LYS A 45 -18.72 5.61 -2.72
N LEU A 46 -19.85 5.21 -3.32
CA LEU A 46 -20.67 6.04 -4.19
C LEU A 46 -21.66 6.90 -3.36
N PRO A 47 -22.18 8.01 -3.91
CA PRO A 47 -23.14 8.88 -3.21
C PRO A 47 -24.43 8.17 -2.78
N ASN A 48 -24.88 7.20 -3.55
CA ASN A 48 -26.04 6.34 -3.21
C ASN A 48 -25.76 5.33 -2.08
N GLY A 49 -24.56 5.32 -1.51
CA GLY A 49 -24.15 4.42 -0.42
C GLY A 49 -23.60 3.08 -0.88
N ASN A 50 -23.68 2.75 -2.16
CA ASN A 50 -23.11 1.52 -2.72
C ASN A 50 -21.58 1.60 -2.81
N PHE A 51 -20.95 0.43 -2.98
CA PHE A 51 -19.50 0.32 -3.10
C PHE A 51 -19.10 -0.24 -4.46
N VAL A 52 -18.00 0.28 -4.98
CA VAL A 52 -17.23 -0.29 -6.09
C VAL A 52 -15.90 -0.76 -5.54
N TYR A 53 -15.47 -1.96 -5.93
CA TYR A 53 -14.21 -2.56 -5.53
C TYR A 53 -13.30 -2.71 -6.74
N PHE A 54 -11.99 -2.55 -6.57
CA PHE A 54 -10.99 -2.65 -7.63
C PHE A 54 -9.59 -2.88 -7.05
N THR A 55 -8.64 -3.32 -7.87
CA THR A 55 -7.28 -3.70 -7.42
C THR A 55 -6.21 -2.67 -7.82
N GLY A 56 -6.51 -1.79 -8.77
CA GLY A 56 -5.59 -0.77 -9.27
C GLY A 56 -6.16 -0.03 -10.47
N ILE A 57 -5.27 0.60 -11.24
CA ILE A 57 -5.58 1.27 -12.51
C ILE A 57 -4.74 0.56 -13.58
N ASP A 58 -5.37 0.19 -14.70
CA ASP A 58 -4.68 -0.40 -15.85
C ASP A 58 -4.04 0.70 -16.73
N ASP A 59 -3.17 0.30 -17.67
CA ASP A 59 -2.40 1.24 -18.51
C ASP A 59 -3.29 2.16 -19.37
N ASP A 60 -4.53 1.74 -19.66
CA ASP A 60 -5.53 2.51 -20.39
C ASP A 60 -6.34 3.48 -19.52
N GLY A 61 -6.06 3.53 -18.21
CA GLY A 61 -6.74 4.35 -17.22
C GLY A 61 -8.02 3.73 -16.64
N SER A 62 -8.40 2.51 -17.06
CA SER A 62 -9.55 1.81 -16.50
C SER A 62 -9.26 1.22 -15.12
N LEU A 63 -10.32 0.98 -14.34
CA LEU A 63 -10.19 0.39 -13.00
C LEU A 63 -10.01 -1.13 -13.11
N LYS A 64 -8.85 -1.62 -12.68
CA LYS A 64 -8.50 -3.03 -12.73
C LYS A 64 -9.37 -3.87 -11.81
N ASP A 65 -9.83 -5.02 -12.32
CA ASP A 65 -10.66 -6.00 -11.59
C ASP A 65 -11.94 -5.41 -10.96
N MET A 66 -12.46 -4.34 -11.55
CA MET A 66 -13.58 -3.61 -10.97
C MET A 66 -14.83 -4.49 -10.83
N CYS A 67 -15.47 -4.44 -9.66
CA CYS A 67 -16.71 -5.15 -9.38
C CYS A 67 -17.54 -4.43 -8.30
N THR A 68 -18.80 -4.85 -8.14
CA THR A 68 -19.76 -4.27 -7.17
C THR A 68 -20.04 -5.18 -5.98
N GLU A 69 -19.59 -6.44 -6.03
CA GLU A 69 -19.75 -7.40 -4.95
C GLU A 69 -18.41 -7.82 -4.35
N TYR A 70 -18.35 -7.90 -3.01
CA TYR A 70 -17.12 -8.29 -2.31
C TYR A 70 -16.63 -9.69 -2.69
N LYS A 71 -17.53 -10.62 -3.01
CA LYS A 71 -17.17 -12.00 -3.35
C LYS A 71 -16.27 -12.06 -4.61
N ASP A 72 -16.33 -11.05 -5.47
CA ASP A 72 -15.65 -11.02 -6.76
C ASP A 72 -14.25 -10.35 -6.66
N ILE A 73 -13.96 -9.64 -5.56
CA ILE A 73 -12.66 -8.99 -5.31
C ILE A 73 -11.74 -9.80 -4.39
N LYS A 74 -12.29 -10.60 -3.47
CA LYS A 74 -11.54 -11.24 -2.37
C LYS A 74 -10.36 -12.14 -2.82
N ASP A 75 -10.46 -12.70 -4.02
CA ASP A 75 -9.48 -13.63 -4.61
C ASP A 75 -8.55 -12.92 -5.62
N LYS A 76 -8.78 -11.62 -5.88
CA LYS A 76 -8.00 -10.79 -6.81
C LYS A 76 -7.11 -9.76 -6.10
N CYS A 77 -7.16 -9.71 -4.77
CA CYS A 77 -6.41 -8.74 -3.98
C CYS A 77 -4.91 -8.74 -4.34
N GLN A 78 -4.33 -7.55 -4.34
CA GLN A 78 -2.90 -7.38 -4.56
C GLN A 78 -2.12 -7.73 -3.29
N ILE A 79 -0.87 -8.15 -3.47
CA ILE A 79 0.07 -8.41 -2.38
C ILE A 79 1.21 -7.40 -2.48
N LEU A 80 1.42 -6.65 -1.41
CA LEU A 80 2.60 -5.82 -1.20
C LEU A 80 3.42 -6.43 -0.06
N SER A 81 4.74 -6.31 -0.17
CA SER A 81 5.64 -6.67 0.92
C SER A 81 6.63 -5.55 1.23
N GLY A 82 7.05 -5.49 2.47
CA GLY A 82 8.02 -4.51 2.97
C GLY A 82 8.66 -5.00 4.27
N THR A 83 9.43 -4.14 4.89
CA THR A 83 10.08 -4.42 6.18
C THR A 83 9.45 -3.56 7.27
N GLY A 84 9.36 -4.10 8.48
CA GLY A 84 9.07 -3.31 9.68
C GLY A 84 9.91 -3.78 10.85
N PHE A 85 9.89 -3.02 11.94
CA PHE A 85 10.67 -3.32 13.13
C PHE A 85 9.98 -2.87 14.41
N PHE A 86 10.17 -3.62 15.49
CA PHE A 86 9.55 -3.34 16.79
C PHE A 86 10.17 -2.13 17.47
N ILE A 87 9.31 -1.31 18.09
CA ILE A 87 9.72 -0.08 18.81
C ILE A 87 9.29 -0.06 20.28
N ASP A 88 8.52 -1.05 20.71
CA ASP A 88 8.13 -1.25 22.10
C ASP A 88 7.82 -2.72 22.40
N GLU A 89 7.43 -3.02 23.63
CA GLU A 89 7.01 -4.36 24.09
C GLU A 89 5.51 -4.64 23.82
N GLN A 90 4.77 -3.65 23.31
CA GLN A 90 3.32 -3.71 23.06
C GLN A 90 3.00 -4.16 21.63
N GLY A 91 3.96 -4.78 20.95
CA GLY A 91 3.81 -5.25 19.57
C GLY A 91 3.71 -4.12 18.54
N SER A 92 4.16 -2.90 18.85
CA SER A 92 4.15 -1.79 17.90
C SER A 92 5.35 -1.86 16.96
N LEU A 93 5.11 -1.66 15.67
CA LEU A 93 6.12 -1.67 14.62
C LEU A 93 6.09 -0.41 13.77
N LEU A 94 7.27 0.11 13.44
CA LEU A 94 7.43 1.13 12.41
C LEU A 94 7.64 0.48 11.04
N THR A 95 7.06 1.12 10.02
CA THR A 95 7.30 0.82 8.61
C THR A 95 6.97 2.06 7.77
N ASN A 96 7.00 1.91 6.45
CA ASN A 96 6.59 2.93 5.51
C ASN A 96 5.06 3.02 5.35
N ARG A 97 4.53 4.23 5.11
CA ARG A 97 3.08 4.42 4.89
C ARG A 97 2.60 3.65 3.67
N HIS A 98 3.32 3.69 2.55
CA HIS A 98 2.94 2.92 1.36
C HIS A 98 2.95 1.40 1.58
N VAL A 99 3.74 0.88 2.53
CA VAL A 99 3.75 -0.56 2.89
C VAL A 99 2.49 -0.94 3.66
N ALA A 100 2.09 -0.12 4.63
CA ALA A 100 0.92 -0.38 5.48
C ALA A 100 -0.40 0.00 4.81
N GLN A 101 -0.40 1.07 4.01
CA GLN A 101 -1.58 1.65 3.39
C GLN A 101 -1.21 2.18 1.99
N PRO A 102 -1.24 1.32 0.96
CA PRO A 102 -0.88 1.68 -0.41
C PRO A 102 -1.70 2.85 -0.92
N GLU A 103 -1.03 3.82 -1.53
CA GLU A 103 -1.66 4.98 -2.12
C GLU A 103 -2.08 4.70 -3.56
N ILE A 104 -3.12 5.40 -4.00
CA ILE A 104 -3.60 5.37 -5.37
C ILE A 104 -3.92 6.79 -5.80
N ASP A 105 -3.66 7.11 -7.07
CA ASP A 105 -4.03 8.38 -7.66
C ASP A 105 -5.57 8.47 -7.73
N LYS A 106 -6.15 9.24 -6.81
CA LYS A 106 -7.60 9.39 -6.69
C LYS A 106 -8.21 10.07 -7.91
N GLU A 107 -7.50 10.99 -8.56
CA GLU A 107 -7.99 11.67 -9.74
C GLU A 107 -7.99 10.72 -10.94
N ALA A 108 -6.95 9.91 -11.10
CA ALA A 108 -6.94 8.84 -12.09
C ALA A 108 -8.09 7.83 -11.86
N VAL A 109 -8.36 7.44 -10.61
CA VAL A 109 -9.50 6.57 -10.29
C VAL A 109 -10.84 7.20 -10.69
N LYS A 110 -11.05 8.47 -10.34
CA LYS A 110 -12.27 9.21 -10.72
C LYS A 110 -12.42 9.29 -12.24
N ASN A 111 -11.35 9.57 -12.96
CA ASN A 111 -11.36 9.63 -14.43
C ASN A 111 -11.68 8.28 -15.06
N GLY A 112 -11.06 7.19 -14.59
CA GLY A 112 -11.35 5.84 -15.07
C GLY A 112 -12.81 5.44 -14.81
N PHE A 113 -13.34 5.78 -13.63
CA PHE A 113 -14.75 5.57 -13.31
C PHE A 113 -15.68 6.40 -14.20
N ASN A 114 -15.36 7.67 -14.47
CA ASN A 114 -16.12 8.53 -15.37
C ASN A 114 -16.20 8.00 -16.78
N GLN A 115 -15.08 7.48 -17.29
CA GLN A 115 -15.01 6.89 -18.61
C GLN A 115 -15.92 5.66 -18.70
N MET A 116 -15.86 4.77 -17.69
CA MET A 116 -16.74 3.60 -17.63
C MET A 116 -18.23 3.99 -17.60
N ILE A 117 -18.61 4.95 -16.76
CA ILE A 117 -19.98 5.47 -16.70
C ILE A 117 -20.40 6.09 -18.04
N SER A 118 -19.50 6.81 -18.70
CA SER A 118 -19.77 7.41 -20.02
C SER A 118 -19.96 6.37 -21.11
N SER A 119 -19.17 5.29 -21.09
CA SER A 119 -19.34 4.14 -21.99
C SER A 119 -20.67 3.42 -21.76
N LEU A 120 -21.09 3.22 -20.51
CA LEU A 120 -22.42 2.67 -20.20
C LEU A 120 -23.56 3.57 -20.70
N ARG A 121 -23.41 4.90 -20.55
CA ARG A 121 -24.40 5.87 -21.06
C ARG A 121 -24.53 5.80 -22.57
N ALA A 122 -23.41 5.72 -23.29
CA ALA A 122 -23.40 5.58 -24.74
C ALA A 122 -24.04 4.26 -25.18
N TYR A 123 -23.71 3.15 -24.50
CA TYR A 123 -24.30 1.84 -24.77
C TYR A 123 -25.83 1.87 -24.63
N TYR A 124 -26.37 2.36 -23.51
CA TYR A 124 -27.83 2.45 -23.34
C TYR A 124 -28.48 3.45 -24.28
N ALA A 125 -27.80 4.55 -24.65
CA ALA A 125 -28.31 5.48 -25.65
C ALA A 125 -28.44 4.81 -27.02
N GLU A 126 -27.49 3.97 -27.41
CA GLU A 126 -27.55 3.21 -28.66
C GLU A 126 -28.69 2.19 -28.64
N GLN A 127 -28.81 1.39 -27.57
CA GLN A 127 -29.93 0.43 -27.42
C GLN A 127 -31.30 1.13 -27.54
N MET A 128 -31.45 2.30 -26.91
CA MET A 128 -32.68 3.10 -27.01
C MET A 128 -32.93 3.64 -28.42
N SER A 129 -31.86 4.04 -29.12
CA SER A 129 -31.92 4.50 -30.52
C SER A 129 -32.37 3.38 -31.45
N GLU A 130 -31.80 2.18 -31.31
CA GLU A 130 -32.21 0.99 -32.08
C GLU A 130 -33.68 0.63 -31.87
N MET A 131 -34.14 0.60 -30.61
CA MET A 131 -35.56 0.36 -30.28
C MET A 131 -36.47 1.41 -30.91
N SER A 132 -36.08 2.68 -30.87
CA SER A 132 -36.84 3.79 -31.47
C SER A 132 -36.91 3.67 -33.00
N GLN A 133 -35.82 3.27 -33.65
CA GLN A 133 -35.80 3.03 -35.10
C GLN A 133 -36.70 1.85 -35.49
N TYR A 134 -36.64 0.75 -34.74
CA TYR A 134 -37.47 -0.41 -35.00
C TYR A 134 -38.96 -0.10 -34.80
N TYR A 135 -39.31 0.67 -33.75
CA TYR A 135 -40.66 1.20 -33.56
C TYR A 135 -41.14 2.00 -34.79
N GLN A 136 -40.29 2.88 -35.35
CA GLN A 136 -40.63 3.65 -36.55
C GLN A 136 -40.81 2.77 -37.79
N VAL A 137 -40.04 1.70 -37.94
CA VAL A 137 -40.22 0.72 -39.02
C VAL A 137 -41.60 0.06 -38.92
N LEU A 138 -41.97 -0.40 -37.72
CA LEU A 138 -43.30 -0.96 -37.45
C LEU A 138 -44.42 0.04 -37.71
N GLU A 139 -44.24 1.29 -37.30
CA GLU A 139 -45.21 2.36 -37.54
C GLU A 139 -45.42 2.60 -39.05
N ASN A 140 -44.35 2.59 -39.84
CA ASN A 140 -44.44 2.73 -41.30
C ASN A 140 -45.13 1.53 -41.97
N GLN A 141 -44.99 0.31 -41.41
CA GLN A 141 -45.63 -0.91 -41.92
C GLN A 141 -47.14 -0.95 -41.70
N LYS A 142 -47.69 -0.13 -40.78
CA LYS A 142 -49.15 0.00 -40.62
C LYS A 142 -49.81 0.48 -41.92
N GLY A 143 -49.11 1.27 -42.74
CA GLY A 143 -49.59 1.67 -44.07
C GLY A 143 -49.85 0.48 -45.00
N ASP A 144 -49.06 -0.59 -44.88
CA ASP A 144 -49.21 -1.83 -45.66
C ASP A 144 -50.32 -2.76 -45.14
N CYS A 145 -51.03 -2.35 -44.09
CA CYS A 145 -52.18 -3.10 -43.55
C CYS A 145 -53.51 -2.65 -44.17
N TYR A 146 -53.49 -1.60 -45.00
CA TYR A 146 -54.66 -1.09 -45.71
C TYR A 146 -54.47 -1.30 -47.21
N ALA A 147 -55.49 -1.85 -47.87
CA ALA A 147 -55.52 -1.87 -49.32
C ALA A 147 -56.93 -1.70 -49.87
N TYR A 148 -57.01 -1.40 -51.16
CA TYR A 148 -58.24 -0.99 -51.83
C TYR A 148 -58.56 -1.97 -52.94
N ASP A 149 -59.83 -2.35 -53.06
CA ASP A 149 -60.31 -3.17 -54.17
C ASP A 149 -60.59 -2.34 -55.45
N GLU A 150 -61.05 -3.00 -56.53
CA GLU A 150 -61.35 -2.35 -57.82
C GLU A 150 -62.52 -1.35 -57.74
N ASP A 151 -63.37 -1.44 -56.71
CA ASP A 151 -64.50 -0.55 -56.45
C ASP A 151 -64.13 0.60 -55.48
N GLY A 152 -62.92 0.58 -54.92
CA GLY A 152 -62.39 1.59 -54.01
C GLY A 152 -62.74 1.38 -52.54
N GLU A 153 -63.29 0.22 -52.16
CA GLU A 153 -63.52 -0.11 -50.76
C GLU A 153 -62.21 -0.54 -50.09
N SER A 154 -61.97 -0.03 -48.88
CA SER A 154 -60.77 -0.34 -48.11
C SER A 154 -60.95 -1.62 -47.30
N TYR A 155 -59.99 -2.53 -47.40
CA TYR A 155 -59.84 -3.66 -46.48
C TYR A 155 -58.66 -3.43 -45.55
N GLU A 156 -58.82 -3.84 -44.29
CA GLU A 156 -57.80 -3.77 -43.24
C GLU A 156 -57.35 -5.20 -42.87
N ASP A 157 -56.04 -5.43 -42.88
CA ASP A 157 -55.44 -6.63 -42.31
C ASP A 157 -55.33 -6.47 -40.78
N THR A 158 -56.44 -6.77 -40.10
CA THR A 158 -56.57 -6.58 -38.65
C THR A 158 -55.61 -7.47 -37.85
N GLU A 159 -55.26 -8.65 -38.38
CA GLU A 159 -54.33 -9.58 -37.71
C GLU A 159 -52.91 -9.02 -37.74
N LYS A 160 -52.45 -8.56 -38.91
CA LYS A 160 -51.14 -7.91 -39.05
C LYS A 160 -51.06 -6.61 -38.27
N LEU A 161 -52.13 -5.82 -38.23
CA LEU A 161 -52.17 -4.59 -37.42
C LEU A 161 -52.04 -4.88 -35.92
N GLN A 162 -52.77 -5.88 -35.41
CA GLN A 162 -52.65 -6.32 -34.02
C GLN A 162 -51.26 -6.86 -33.68
N GLU A 163 -50.62 -7.58 -34.60
CA GLU A 163 -49.24 -8.06 -34.42
C GLU A 163 -48.26 -6.88 -34.31
N ILE A 164 -48.37 -5.89 -35.19
CA ILE A 164 -47.55 -4.67 -35.15
C ILE A 164 -47.74 -3.93 -33.82
N GLU A 165 -48.99 -3.73 -33.38
CA GLU A 165 -49.31 -3.05 -32.12
C GLU A 165 -48.74 -3.82 -30.90
N SER A 166 -48.82 -5.15 -30.91
CA SER A 166 -48.24 -5.98 -29.86
C SER A 166 -46.72 -5.84 -29.79
N GLN A 167 -46.03 -5.84 -30.94
CA GLN A 167 -44.58 -5.66 -31.00
C GLN A 167 -44.15 -4.25 -30.55
N GLN A 168 -44.91 -3.22 -30.95
CA GLN A 168 -44.69 -1.84 -30.49
C GLN A 168 -44.84 -1.72 -28.97
N SER A 169 -45.87 -2.33 -28.38
CA SER A 169 -46.07 -2.31 -26.93
C SER A 169 -44.92 -3.00 -26.17
N GLU A 170 -44.39 -4.11 -26.68
CA GLU A 170 -43.23 -4.78 -26.10
C GLU A 170 -41.96 -3.91 -26.16
N LEU A 171 -41.74 -3.23 -27.30
CA LEU A 171 -40.62 -2.31 -27.47
C LEU A 171 -40.69 -1.12 -26.51
N GLU A 172 -41.88 -0.54 -26.32
CA GLU A 172 -42.09 0.55 -25.36
C GLU A 172 -41.75 0.10 -23.94
N GLU A 173 -42.19 -1.10 -23.54
CA GLU A 173 -41.85 -1.64 -22.21
C GLU A 173 -40.34 -1.85 -22.05
N GLN A 174 -39.66 -2.37 -23.08
CA GLN A 174 -38.21 -2.52 -23.05
C GLN A 174 -37.48 -1.18 -23.01
N PHE A 175 -37.93 -0.21 -23.81
CA PHE A 175 -37.38 1.14 -23.85
C PHE A 175 -37.48 1.82 -22.49
N ASP A 176 -38.64 1.74 -21.83
CA ASP A 176 -38.84 2.32 -20.51
C ASP A 176 -37.97 1.66 -19.44
N LYS A 177 -37.77 0.34 -19.50
CA LYS A 177 -36.82 -0.38 -18.62
C LYS A 177 -35.38 0.14 -18.81
N VAL A 178 -34.92 0.26 -20.05
CA VAL A 178 -33.57 0.74 -20.36
C VAL A 178 -33.42 2.21 -19.96
N LYS A 179 -34.43 3.03 -20.24
CA LYS A 179 -34.48 4.44 -19.85
C LYS A 179 -34.34 4.62 -18.35
N ALA A 180 -35.08 3.84 -17.55
CA ALA A 180 -34.98 3.89 -16.09
C ALA A 180 -33.56 3.55 -15.59
N VAL A 181 -32.90 2.53 -16.16
CA VAL A 181 -31.50 2.20 -15.83
C VAL A 181 -30.55 3.33 -16.21
N LYS A 182 -30.71 3.89 -17.42
CA LYS A 182 -29.90 5.01 -17.90
C LYS A 182 -30.06 6.25 -17.00
N GLU A 183 -31.30 6.58 -16.61
CA GLU A 183 -31.60 7.71 -15.72
C GLU A 183 -31.02 7.49 -14.32
N ALA A 184 -31.06 6.26 -13.79
CA ALA A 184 -30.39 5.92 -12.52
C ALA A 184 -28.86 6.10 -12.58
N LEU A 185 -28.24 5.89 -13.75
CA LEU A 185 -26.82 6.21 -14.00
C LEU A 185 -26.56 7.71 -14.21
N MET A 186 -27.62 8.52 -14.40
CA MET A 186 -27.57 9.97 -14.60
C MET A 186 -27.80 10.77 -13.32
N GLU A 187 -28.24 10.15 -12.21
CA GLU A 187 -28.18 10.81 -10.91
C GLU A 187 -26.73 11.24 -10.68
N ASN A 188 -26.52 12.56 -10.62
CA ASN A 188 -25.22 13.22 -10.62
C ASN A 188 -24.29 12.60 -9.58
N VAL A 189 -23.50 11.60 -9.97
CA VAL A 189 -22.41 11.11 -9.15
C VAL A 189 -21.40 12.24 -9.12
N SER A 190 -21.49 13.05 -8.07
CA SER A 190 -20.51 14.09 -7.83
C SER A 190 -19.18 13.40 -7.60
N MET A 191 -18.26 13.57 -8.53
CA MET A 191 -16.95 12.90 -8.46
C MET A 191 -16.14 13.37 -7.26
N ASP A 192 -16.48 14.53 -6.71
CA ASP A 192 -15.91 15.08 -5.49
C ASP A 192 -16.39 14.35 -4.22
N GLU A 193 -17.53 13.66 -4.28
CA GLU A 193 -18.10 12.91 -3.15
C GLU A 193 -17.59 11.47 -3.07
N LEU A 194 -16.83 11.01 -4.08
CA LEU A 194 -16.29 9.66 -4.13
C LEU A 194 -15.21 9.45 -3.05
N GLN A 195 -15.48 8.54 -2.12
CA GLN A 195 -14.54 8.20 -1.05
C GLN A 195 -13.77 6.92 -1.41
N ILE A 196 -12.53 7.09 -1.84
CA ILE A 196 -11.62 5.99 -2.19
C ILE A 196 -10.76 5.65 -0.97
N THR A 197 -10.83 4.38 -0.55
CA THR A 197 -10.07 3.88 0.60
C THR A 197 -9.43 2.53 0.28
N PRO A 198 -8.14 2.32 0.58
CA PRO A 198 -7.56 0.99 0.58
C PRO A 198 -8.14 0.17 1.74
N VAL A 199 -8.42 -1.09 1.48
CA VAL A 199 -8.74 -2.10 2.49
C VAL A 199 -7.54 -3.02 2.59
N CYS A 200 -6.91 -3.04 3.76
CA CYS A 200 -5.66 -3.75 4.00
C CYS A 200 -5.84 -4.87 5.03
N GLU A 201 -5.26 -6.02 4.74
CA GLU A 201 -5.05 -7.13 5.65
C GLU A 201 -3.54 -7.31 5.82
N ILE A 202 -3.03 -6.99 7.01
CA ILE A 202 -1.60 -6.93 7.29
C ILE A 202 -1.22 -8.07 8.22
N GLY A 203 -0.12 -8.76 7.91
CA GLY A 203 0.52 -9.72 8.80
C GLY A 203 2.04 -9.67 8.70
N ILE A 204 2.70 -10.25 9.70
CA ILE A 204 4.17 -10.27 9.78
C ILE A 204 4.75 -11.68 9.84
N ALA A 205 5.94 -11.84 9.26
CA ALA A 205 6.76 -13.04 9.37
C ALA A 205 8.11 -12.70 10.02
N TYR A 206 8.49 -13.50 11.02
CA TYR A 206 9.76 -13.35 11.73
C TYR A 206 10.90 -14.02 10.96
N ASN A 207 12.13 -13.60 11.25
CA ASN A 207 13.33 -14.20 10.70
C ASN A 207 13.37 -15.72 10.96
N GLY A 208 13.69 -16.51 9.94
CA GLY A 208 13.72 -17.98 9.98
C GLY A 208 12.36 -18.66 9.87
N THR A 209 11.26 -17.91 9.71
CA THR A 209 9.93 -18.52 9.53
C THR A 209 9.83 -19.17 8.16
N HIS A 210 9.42 -20.44 8.10
CA HIS A 210 9.00 -21.08 6.85
C HIS A 210 7.58 -20.64 6.52
N VAL A 211 7.41 -19.99 5.38
CA VAL A 211 6.10 -19.52 4.92
C VAL A 211 5.63 -20.39 3.76
N SER A 212 4.52 -21.10 3.96
CA SER A 212 3.90 -21.91 2.91
C SER A 212 2.98 -21.10 2.01
N SER A 213 2.33 -20.07 2.55
CA SER A 213 1.45 -19.15 1.82
C SER A 213 1.35 -17.79 2.52
N TYR A 214 1.01 -16.73 1.77
CA TYR A 214 0.77 -15.41 2.36
C TYR A 214 -0.40 -15.40 3.35
N SER A 215 -1.46 -16.16 3.09
CA SER A 215 -2.61 -16.30 3.99
C SER A 215 -2.21 -16.80 5.37
N GLU A 216 -1.23 -17.70 5.45
CA GLU A 216 -0.68 -18.18 6.73
C GLU A 216 -0.06 -17.02 7.54
N VAL A 217 0.72 -16.16 6.89
CA VAL A 217 1.34 -14.99 7.52
C VAL A 217 0.28 -14.02 8.05
N LEU A 218 -0.73 -13.74 7.23
CA LEU A 218 -1.85 -12.85 7.57
C LEU A 218 -2.66 -13.35 8.77
N GLN A 219 -2.83 -14.66 8.91
CA GLN A 219 -3.60 -15.28 9.99
C GLN A 219 -2.79 -15.45 11.28
N ARG A 220 -1.50 -15.78 11.17
CA ARG A 220 -0.66 -16.15 12.31
C ARG A 220 -0.25 -14.94 13.15
N ASN A 221 0.20 -13.86 12.51
CA ASN A 221 0.63 -12.65 13.20
C ASN A 221 -0.06 -11.42 12.58
N PRO A 222 -1.38 -11.26 12.76
CA PRO A 222 -2.12 -10.17 12.16
C PRO A 222 -1.78 -8.84 12.83
N CYS A 223 -1.70 -7.78 12.02
CA CYS A 223 -1.48 -6.42 12.48
C CYS A 223 -2.65 -5.50 12.12
N ALA A 224 -2.75 -4.38 12.83
CA ALA A 224 -3.64 -3.28 12.51
C ALA A 224 -2.82 -1.99 12.32
N VAL A 225 -3.28 -1.11 11.42
CA VAL A 225 -2.70 0.23 11.27
C VAL A 225 -3.17 1.10 12.43
N VAL A 226 -2.23 1.67 13.19
CA VAL A 226 -2.51 2.54 14.35
C VAL A 226 -2.47 4.01 13.94
N LYS A 227 -1.44 4.39 13.17
CA LYS A 227 -1.22 5.78 12.74
C LYS A 227 -0.49 5.78 11.40
N VAL A 228 -0.84 6.71 10.52
CA VAL A 228 -0.09 7.00 9.29
C VAL A 228 0.25 8.48 9.27
N SER A 229 1.41 8.82 8.72
CA SER A 229 1.81 10.22 8.54
C SER A 229 0.89 10.89 7.51
N GLY A 230 0.36 12.07 7.85
CA GLY A 230 -0.38 12.92 6.92
C GLY A 230 0.50 13.86 6.09
N LYS A 231 1.81 13.88 6.31
CA LYS A 231 2.74 14.73 5.56
C LYS A 231 3.17 14.01 4.27
N GLU A 232 3.18 14.73 3.16
CA GLU A 232 3.54 14.17 1.84
C GLU A 232 4.98 13.65 1.81
N ASN A 233 5.91 14.39 2.43
CA ASN A 233 7.34 14.10 2.49
C ASN A 233 7.75 13.13 3.63
N VAL A 234 6.81 12.61 4.42
CA VAL A 234 7.11 11.66 5.49
C VAL A 234 6.24 10.42 5.31
N ASP A 235 6.84 9.38 4.76
CA ASP A 235 6.19 8.11 4.48
C ASP A 235 6.37 7.13 5.66
N LEU A 236 5.73 7.41 6.78
CA LEU A 236 5.78 6.57 7.99
C LEU A 236 4.39 6.04 8.37
N ALA A 237 4.37 4.80 8.82
CA ALA A 237 3.22 4.18 9.47
C ALA A 237 3.65 3.46 10.75
N LEU A 238 2.75 3.51 11.73
CA LEU A 238 2.78 2.69 12.93
C LEU A 238 1.72 1.61 12.77
N ILE A 239 2.15 0.36 12.77
CA ILE A 239 1.26 -0.80 12.84
C ILE A 239 1.45 -1.50 14.19
N GLN A 240 0.47 -2.28 14.62
CA GLN A 240 0.55 -3.02 15.88
C GLN A 240 0.01 -4.43 15.71
N LEU A 241 0.69 -5.41 16.29
CA LEU A 241 0.18 -6.78 16.42
C LEU A 241 -1.17 -6.77 17.14
N LYS A 242 -2.14 -7.57 16.67
CA LYS A 242 -3.48 -7.60 17.27
C LYS A 242 -3.49 -8.14 18.71
N ASP A 243 -2.53 -8.98 19.08
CA ASP A 243 -2.35 -9.47 20.46
C ASP A 243 -1.65 -8.45 21.36
N ARG A 244 -1.04 -7.40 20.78
CA ARG A 244 -0.33 -6.31 21.45
C ARG A 244 0.86 -6.78 22.30
N VAL A 245 1.54 -7.83 21.86
CA VAL A 245 2.71 -8.37 22.55
C VAL A 245 3.86 -8.52 21.57
N THR A 246 4.99 -7.86 21.88
CA THR A 246 6.25 -8.16 21.20
C THR A 246 6.78 -9.50 21.73
N PRO A 247 7.16 -10.47 20.88
CA PRO A 247 7.70 -11.74 21.35
C PRO A 247 8.92 -11.57 22.25
N ASN A 248 9.04 -12.42 23.27
CA ASN A 248 10.23 -12.45 24.14
C ASN A 248 11.50 -12.64 23.30
N ASP A 249 12.60 -12.00 23.71
CA ASP A 249 13.91 -12.01 23.03
C ASP A 249 13.96 -11.31 21.66
N CYS A 250 12.87 -10.65 21.27
CA CYS A 250 12.83 -9.78 20.10
C CYS A 250 13.53 -8.46 20.41
N HIS A 251 14.36 -7.97 19.49
CA HIS A 251 15.01 -6.68 19.65
C HIS A 251 14.00 -5.53 19.51
N VAL A 252 13.97 -4.64 20.50
CA VAL A 252 13.19 -3.41 20.45
C VAL A 252 14.09 -2.23 20.12
N PHE A 253 13.85 -1.60 18.96
CA PHE A 253 14.62 -0.44 18.52
C PHE A 253 14.17 0.80 19.28
N LYS A 254 15.13 1.49 19.89
CA LYS A 254 14.86 2.78 20.53
C LYS A 254 14.70 3.88 19.48
N THR A 255 13.69 4.73 19.69
CA THR A 255 13.33 5.81 18.76
C THR A 255 13.72 7.20 19.29
N ASP A 256 14.51 7.27 20.36
CA ASP A 256 15.06 8.51 20.97
C ASP A 256 16.55 8.74 20.64
N GLY A 257 17.07 7.94 19.71
CA GLY A 257 18.46 7.99 19.25
C GLY A 257 19.46 7.48 20.27
N SER A 258 19.03 6.79 21.32
CA SER A 258 19.93 6.04 22.20
C SER A 258 20.12 4.60 21.70
N ALA A 259 21.25 3.99 22.05
CA ALA A 259 21.49 2.58 21.76
C ALA A 259 20.94 1.70 22.90
N ASN A 260 20.70 0.43 22.59
CA ASN A 260 20.59 -0.62 23.60
C ASN A 260 22.01 -0.96 24.10
N LEU A 261 22.46 -0.18 25.07
CA LEU A 261 23.77 -0.26 25.71
C LEU A 261 23.68 -1.05 27.02
N SER A 262 24.73 -1.80 27.32
CA SER A 262 24.92 -2.35 28.66
C SER A 262 25.17 -1.23 29.67
N MET A 263 24.94 -1.50 30.96
CA MET A 263 25.19 -0.54 32.04
C MET A 263 26.61 0.06 32.02
N ALA A 264 27.61 -0.72 31.60
CA ALA A 264 28.99 -0.26 31.48
C ALA A 264 29.19 0.71 30.29
N GLU A 265 28.49 0.47 29.18
CA GLU A 265 28.50 1.34 27.99
C GLU A 265 27.70 2.62 28.22
N GLU A 266 26.56 2.56 28.92
CA GLU A 266 25.78 3.74 29.32
C GLU A 266 26.60 4.68 30.21
N LEU A 267 27.36 4.13 31.16
CA LEU A 267 28.27 4.92 32.00
C LEU A 267 29.35 5.58 31.15
N LYS A 268 29.96 4.86 30.20
CA LYS A 268 30.96 5.44 29.29
C LYS A 268 30.38 6.56 28.43
N GLU A 269 29.19 6.38 27.86
CA GLU A 269 28.55 7.39 27.00
C GLU A 269 28.26 8.69 27.78
N LYS A 270 27.82 8.57 29.04
CA LYS A 270 27.64 9.74 29.93
C LYS A 270 28.92 10.54 30.23
N PHE A 271 30.09 9.90 30.10
CA PHE A 271 31.40 10.56 30.29
C PHE A 271 32.08 10.93 28.96
N SER A 272 31.48 10.61 27.82
CA SER A 272 31.95 11.02 26.48
C SER A 272 31.42 12.41 26.15
N SER A 273 32.31 13.34 25.79
CA SER A 273 31.99 14.76 25.55
C SER A 273 31.59 15.10 24.11
N HIS A 274 31.29 14.10 23.27
CA HIS A 274 30.95 14.31 21.85
C HIS A 274 29.45 14.12 21.64
N ASP A 275 28.82 15.08 20.94
CA ASP A 275 27.44 14.95 20.49
C ASP A 275 27.37 13.99 19.28
N ASP A 276 27.61 12.70 19.57
CA ASP A 276 27.69 11.62 18.58
C ASP A 276 26.33 11.33 17.93
N LYS A 277 25.25 12.06 18.26
CA LYS A 277 23.92 11.84 17.69
C LYS A 277 23.76 12.47 16.30
N THR A 278 24.59 13.44 15.96
CA THR A 278 24.60 14.05 14.62
C THR A 278 25.34 13.18 13.62
N LEU A 279 24.66 12.83 12.52
CA LEU A 279 25.27 12.11 11.40
C LEU A 279 26.39 12.92 10.75
N GLN A 280 27.43 12.24 10.28
CA GLN A 280 28.57 12.83 9.57
C GLN A 280 28.68 12.28 8.14
N ILE A 281 29.21 13.06 7.21
CA ILE A 281 29.57 12.56 5.87
C ILE A 281 30.59 11.44 6.01
N ASP A 282 30.47 10.40 5.17
CA ASP A 282 31.33 9.21 5.18
C ASP A 282 31.15 8.29 6.42
N GLN A 283 30.19 8.61 7.31
CA GLN A 283 29.82 7.72 8.41
C GLN A 283 29.22 6.42 7.87
N GLU A 284 29.72 5.28 8.36
CA GLU A 284 29.19 3.94 8.02
C GLU A 284 27.82 3.71 8.68
N LEU A 285 26.89 3.18 7.89
CA LEU A 285 25.54 2.84 8.28
C LEU A 285 25.20 1.42 7.81
N TYR A 286 24.30 0.77 8.56
CA TYR A 286 23.81 -0.57 8.29
C TYR A 286 22.30 -0.56 8.15
N MET A 287 21.77 -1.22 7.14
CA MET A 287 20.34 -1.45 6.97
C MET A 287 20.05 -2.92 7.19
N ILE A 288 19.03 -3.21 7.99
CA ILE A 288 18.60 -4.58 8.28
C ILE A 288 17.17 -4.76 7.77
N GLY A 289 16.93 -5.70 6.86
CA GLY A 289 15.59 -5.87 6.29
C GLY A 289 15.43 -7.04 5.33
N TYR A 290 14.22 -7.15 4.76
CA TYR A 290 13.84 -8.21 3.83
C TYR A 290 13.88 -7.70 2.39
N ASN A 291 15.10 -7.49 1.91
CA ASN A 291 15.37 -7.11 0.54
C ASN A 291 14.77 -8.14 -0.45
N ALA A 292 14.13 -7.64 -1.51
CA ALA A 292 13.38 -8.39 -2.52
C ALA A 292 12.24 -9.25 -1.96
N GLY A 293 11.78 -8.96 -0.74
CA GLY A 293 10.60 -9.55 -0.13
C GLY A 293 10.63 -11.09 -0.15
N PRO A 294 9.49 -11.75 -0.43
CA PRO A 294 9.39 -13.21 -0.48
C PRO A 294 10.28 -13.88 -1.53
N THR A 295 10.62 -13.18 -2.62
CA THR A 295 11.37 -13.73 -3.75
C THR A 295 12.82 -14.07 -3.38
N LEU A 296 13.46 -13.23 -2.57
CA LEU A 296 14.85 -13.41 -2.16
C LEU A 296 14.96 -13.92 -0.71
N ALA A 297 14.02 -13.53 0.15
CA ALA A 297 14.09 -13.95 1.55
C ALA A 297 13.78 -15.44 1.73
N ASN A 298 13.01 -16.07 0.84
CA ASN A 298 12.67 -17.50 0.96
C ASN A 298 13.87 -18.39 0.61
N THR A 299 14.54 -18.91 1.64
CA THR A 299 15.68 -19.83 1.51
C THR A 299 15.29 -21.24 1.94
N GLN A 300 16.21 -22.21 1.78
CA GLN A 300 16.04 -23.54 2.39
C GLN A 300 15.91 -23.49 3.93
N GLN A 301 16.31 -22.39 4.56
CA GLN A 301 16.21 -22.13 5.99
C GLN A 301 15.03 -21.18 6.34
N GLY A 302 14.05 -21.02 5.43
CA GLY A 302 12.92 -20.12 5.61
C GLY A 302 13.25 -18.68 5.20
N ILE A 303 12.39 -17.74 5.60
CA ILE A 303 12.53 -16.31 5.30
C ILE A 303 13.69 -15.72 6.09
N GLN A 304 14.74 -15.25 5.41
CA GLN A 304 15.94 -14.69 6.05
C GLN A 304 16.04 -13.17 5.90
N VAL A 305 16.25 -12.50 7.03
CA VAL A 305 16.61 -11.09 7.09
C VAL A 305 18.05 -10.89 6.64
N GLN A 306 18.30 -9.76 5.98
CA GLN A 306 19.59 -9.43 5.40
C GLN A 306 20.11 -8.14 6.00
N MET A 307 21.43 -8.00 6.02
CA MET A 307 22.09 -6.75 6.36
C MET A 307 22.91 -6.25 5.18
N THR A 308 22.74 -4.98 4.85
CA THR A 308 23.58 -4.26 3.89
C THR A 308 24.22 -3.06 4.57
N SER A 309 25.34 -2.59 4.03
CA SER A 309 26.02 -1.40 4.56
C SER A 309 26.34 -0.40 3.46
N GLY A 310 26.72 0.79 3.88
CA GLY A 310 27.04 1.91 3.03
C GLY A 310 27.33 3.12 3.91
N LYS A 311 27.54 4.27 3.29
CA LYS A 311 27.96 5.49 3.99
C LYS A 311 27.00 6.62 3.76
N VAL A 312 26.94 7.56 4.71
CA VAL A 312 26.25 8.84 4.53
C VAL A 312 26.90 9.60 3.39
N THR A 313 26.12 9.87 2.34
CA THR A 313 26.55 10.64 1.17
C THR A 313 26.11 12.10 1.24
N GLN A 314 25.04 12.38 1.99
CA GLN A 314 24.57 13.73 2.28
C GLN A 314 24.01 13.81 3.70
N LEU A 315 24.37 14.87 4.42
CA LEU A 315 23.83 15.15 5.75
C LEU A 315 22.32 15.40 5.69
N PRO A 316 21.60 15.09 6.78
CA PRO A 316 20.17 15.38 6.85
C PRO A 316 19.88 16.86 6.64
N ASP A 317 19.02 17.17 5.66
CA ASP A 317 18.45 18.51 5.44
C ASP A 317 17.22 18.77 6.33
N GLY A 318 16.99 17.88 7.29
CA GLY A 318 15.80 17.80 8.12
C GLY A 318 14.71 16.90 7.53
N GLU A 319 14.69 16.65 6.21
CA GLU A 319 13.68 15.83 5.55
C GLU A 319 14.15 14.40 5.27
N ARG A 320 15.41 14.25 4.86
CA ARG A 320 15.96 12.98 4.39
C ARG A 320 17.44 12.86 4.74
N VAL A 321 17.90 11.64 4.97
CA VAL A 321 19.33 11.29 4.94
C VAL A 321 19.61 10.56 3.64
N LEU A 322 20.71 10.87 2.94
CA LEU A 322 21.14 10.09 1.77
C LEU A 322 22.33 9.22 2.14
N TYR A 323 22.32 8.00 1.61
CA TYR A 323 23.38 7.03 1.80
C TYR A 323 23.60 6.16 0.57
N SER A 324 24.76 5.50 0.53
CA SER A 324 25.15 4.57 -0.54
C SER A 324 24.71 3.12 -0.30
N ILE A 325 23.94 2.84 0.76
CA ILE A 325 23.42 1.48 1.03
C ILE A 325 22.58 1.03 -0.16
N PRO A 326 22.81 -0.14 -0.78
CA PRO A 326 21.98 -0.63 -1.87
C PRO A 326 20.57 -0.95 -1.37
N THR A 327 19.55 -0.48 -2.09
CA THR A 327 18.15 -0.80 -1.80
C THR A 327 17.52 -1.53 -2.98
N VAL A 328 16.58 -2.41 -2.66
CA VAL A 328 15.74 -3.11 -3.62
C VAL A 328 14.30 -3.10 -3.10
N GLN A 329 13.34 -3.47 -3.94
CA GLN A 329 11.95 -3.66 -3.51
C GLN A 329 11.88 -4.52 -2.24
N GLY A 330 11.01 -4.21 -1.29
CA GLY A 330 10.91 -4.93 0.00
C GLY A 330 11.82 -4.39 1.12
N SER A 331 12.88 -3.65 0.78
CA SER A 331 13.72 -2.95 1.78
C SER A 331 13.02 -1.71 2.39
N SER A 332 11.92 -1.25 1.80
CA SER A 332 11.08 -0.15 2.33
C SER A 332 10.64 -0.44 3.77
N GLY A 333 10.89 0.50 4.67
CA GLY A 333 10.54 0.41 6.09
C GLY A 333 11.63 -0.23 6.97
N SER A 334 12.77 -0.62 6.39
CA SER A 334 13.90 -1.18 7.14
C SER A 334 14.49 -0.15 8.10
N PRO A 335 14.86 -0.54 9.34
CA PRO A 335 15.66 0.32 10.19
C PRO A 335 17.07 0.49 9.59
N VAL A 336 17.56 1.73 9.63
CA VAL A 336 18.95 2.08 9.34
C VAL A 336 19.62 2.47 10.65
N ILE A 337 20.73 1.81 10.97
CA ILE A 337 21.46 1.97 12.22
C ILE A 337 22.92 2.38 11.97
N ASP A 338 23.54 3.00 12.96
CA ASP A 338 24.99 3.26 12.94
C ASP A 338 25.81 2.11 13.55
N ALA A 339 27.14 2.28 13.62
CA ALA A 339 28.07 1.32 14.20
C ALA A 339 27.89 1.04 15.71
N LYS A 340 27.05 1.83 16.40
CA LYS A 340 26.66 1.60 17.80
C LYS A 340 25.31 0.87 17.91
N GLY A 341 24.62 0.68 16.79
CA GLY A 341 23.28 0.09 16.74
C GLY A 341 22.17 1.07 17.09
N ARG A 342 22.41 2.38 17.01
CA ARG A 342 21.38 3.40 17.21
C ARG A 342 20.56 3.53 15.93
N LEU A 343 19.24 3.59 16.04
CA LEU A 343 18.37 3.93 14.91
C LEU A 343 18.66 5.36 14.46
N VAL A 344 19.01 5.55 13.19
CA VAL A 344 19.28 6.88 12.61
C VAL A 344 18.26 7.27 11.55
N ALA A 345 17.65 6.29 10.87
CA ALA A 345 16.61 6.52 9.87
C ALA A 345 15.76 5.27 9.61
N VAL A 346 14.65 5.47 8.91
CA VAL A 346 13.83 4.40 8.29
C VAL A 346 14.03 4.47 6.78
N ASN A 347 14.48 3.37 6.18
CA ASN A 347 14.73 3.32 4.74
C ASN A 347 13.45 3.55 3.94
N PHE A 348 13.55 4.36 2.89
CA PHE A 348 12.45 4.63 1.97
C PHE A 348 12.94 4.57 0.53
N ALA A 349 12.56 3.50 -0.16
CA ALA A 349 12.95 3.26 -1.55
C ALA A 349 12.00 3.99 -2.51
N LYS A 350 12.15 5.32 -2.67
CA LYS A 350 11.38 6.07 -3.68
C LYS A 350 12.26 7.00 -4.51
N LEU A 351 13.11 6.41 -5.33
CA LEU A 351 13.63 7.07 -6.53
C LEU A 351 13.52 6.09 -7.69
N ILE A 352 12.43 6.22 -8.45
CA ILE A 352 12.27 5.53 -9.72
C ILE A 352 13.30 6.14 -10.68
N GLY A 353 14.32 5.36 -11.06
CA GLY A 353 15.29 5.73 -12.09
C GLY A 353 16.69 6.14 -11.61
N SER A 354 17.04 6.04 -10.33
CA SER A 354 18.43 6.19 -9.87
C SER A 354 18.87 5.04 -8.96
N ASP A 355 19.55 4.05 -9.52
CA ASP A 355 20.02 2.84 -8.82
C ASP A 355 21.11 3.12 -7.76
N ASN A 356 21.65 4.35 -7.71
CA ASN A 356 22.84 4.68 -6.93
C ASN A 356 22.62 5.68 -5.77
N PHE A 357 21.40 6.19 -5.56
CA PHE A 357 21.10 7.11 -4.47
C PHE A 357 19.86 6.69 -3.71
N ASN A 358 20.07 6.27 -2.47
CA ASN A 358 19.01 5.84 -1.56
C ASN A 358 18.87 6.86 -0.43
N PHE A 359 17.66 6.97 0.09
CA PHE A 359 17.38 7.90 1.18
C PHE A 359 16.49 7.28 2.25
N GLY A 360 16.70 7.76 3.47
CA GLY A 360 15.95 7.36 4.65
C GLY A 360 15.22 8.55 5.28
N ILE A 361 14.12 8.26 5.94
CA ILE A 361 13.39 9.20 6.78
C ILE A 361 14.17 9.33 8.10
N PRO A 362 14.72 10.50 8.45
CA PRO A 362 15.64 10.64 9.57
C PRO A 362 14.91 10.48 10.90
N LEU A 363 15.64 10.06 11.93
CA LEU A 363 15.12 9.82 13.29
C LEU A 363 14.29 11.00 13.83
N ALA A 364 14.71 12.24 13.58
CA ALA A 364 13.96 13.42 14.02
C ALA A 364 12.50 13.44 13.51
N ARG A 365 12.25 12.92 12.29
CA ARG A 365 10.89 12.79 11.72
C ARG A 365 10.15 11.60 12.30
N VAL A 366 10.86 10.54 12.68
CA VAL A 366 10.29 9.42 13.43
C VAL A 366 9.81 9.88 14.81
N GLU A 367 10.63 10.62 15.54
CA GLU A 367 10.27 11.21 16.83
C GLU A 367 9.07 12.14 16.74
N GLU A 368 9.02 13.00 15.72
CA GLU A 368 7.88 13.88 15.47
C GLU A 368 6.61 13.08 15.14
N PHE A 369 6.74 12.00 14.37
CA PHE A 369 5.62 11.13 14.01
C PHE A 369 5.07 10.34 15.20
N LEU A 370 5.92 9.96 16.16
CA LEU A 370 5.49 9.18 17.34
C LEU A 370 4.89 10.04 18.46
N LYS A 371 5.18 11.35 18.48
CA LYS A 371 4.48 12.33 19.32
C LYS A 371 3.04 12.53 18.82
#